data_AF-A0AA40FBQ5-F1
#
_entry.id   AF-A0AA40FBQ5-F1
#
_cell.length_a   1.000
_cell.length_b   1.000
_cell.length_c   1.000
_cell.angle_alpha   90.00
_cell.angle_beta   90.00
_cell.angle_gamma   90.00
#
_symmetry.space_group_name_H-M   'P 1'
#
loop_
_entity.id
_entity.type
_entity.pdbx_description
1 polymer ?
#
loop_
_entity_poly.entity_id
_entity_poly.type
_entity_poly.pdbx_seq_one_letter_code
_entity_poly.pdbx_strand_id
1 'polypeptide(L)'
;MASPELGVSAFDVLGFTDAELIEFMQQSRRPGDGGGFDLDIDGWDILAGDQKEKFAERLRFGARKALESTPSRPVDLDQVTARLLEVAAATTTTDTGRVYRPYAGEPTASPPSLQSEQELERQYHDMLVNDGGRPCYPIALLQAFSENPDEYPGLSQPWLRYGWEVFCLQLHHWHRFLQWQQLNRGSYNSDTEYVRYVNKTKLEWAFNKDPEAEELEDNPQDWHPLLHGDNSPSPPEGQPIFPTYVERVNCRLAQHGFTRTIQLKEDVKQQDKLSTWIEYLAYQYSWCDRYTRQLMRRQHRFDEEWERLVASGVLHDWETAEYLDTDASGFERQGDFDTAYRAVLDAEKAVAALWWK
;
A
#
# COMPACT_ATOMS: atom_id res chain seq x y z
N MET A 1 -24.57 -33.10 -33.05
CA MET A 1 -23.14 -33.22 -33.41
C MET A 1 -22.38 -32.55 -32.29
N ALA A 2 -21.68 -33.34 -31.47
CA ALA A 2 -20.92 -32.86 -30.33
C ALA A 2 -19.65 -32.18 -30.84
N SER A 3 -19.44 -30.92 -30.45
CA SER A 3 -18.11 -30.30 -30.48
C SER A 3 -17.39 -30.75 -29.21
N PRO A 4 -16.21 -31.38 -29.29
CA PRO A 4 -15.40 -31.59 -28.10
C PRO A 4 -14.71 -30.26 -27.81
N GLU A 5 -15.08 -29.60 -26.71
CA GLU A 5 -14.22 -28.60 -26.10
C GLU A 5 -13.00 -29.35 -25.57
N LEU A 6 -11.90 -29.28 -26.32
CA LEU A 6 -10.60 -29.77 -25.87
C LEU A 6 -10.10 -28.80 -24.79
N GLY A 7 -10.44 -29.08 -23.53
CA GLY A 7 -9.84 -28.42 -22.38
C GLY A 7 -8.32 -28.60 -22.42
N VAL A 8 -7.57 -27.52 -22.21
CA VAL A 8 -6.10 -27.56 -22.16
C VAL A 8 -5.69 -28.19 -20.84
N SER A 9 -4.86 -29.24 -20.84
CA SER A 9 -4.41 -29.86 -19.59
C SER A 9 -3.16 -29.18 -19.03
N ALA A 10 -2.91 -29.35 -17.73
CA ALA A 10 -1.71 -28.82 -17.09
C ALA A 10 -0.41 -29.39 -17.71
N PHE A 11 -0.46 -30.60 -18.26
CA PHE A 11 0.65 -31.20 -19.01
C PHE A 11 0.88 -30.53 -20.37
N ASP A 12 -0.18 -30.04 -21.02
CA ASP A 12 -0.05 -29.31 -22.29
C ASP A 12 0.64 -27.95 -22.07
N VAL A 13 0.31 -27.25 -20.99
CA VAL A 13 0.97 -25.98 -20.61
C VAL A 13 2.45 -26.18 -20.26
N LEU A 14 2.79 -27.31 -19.63
CA LEU A 14 4.19 -27.70 -19.40
C LEU A 14 4.92 -28.08 -20.71
N GLY A 15 4.18 -28.47 -21.74
CA GLY A 15 4.68 -28.80 -23.08
C GLY A 15 4.79 -27.62 -24.04
N PHE A 16 4.03 -26.53 -23.81
CA PHE A 16 4.03 -25.36 -24.68
C PHE A 16 5.42 -24.77 -24.86
N THR A 17 5.70 -24.29 -26.07
CA THR A 17 6.77 -23.34 -26.32
C THR A 17 6.40 -21.97 -25.74
N ASP A 18 7.41 -21.12 -25.50
CA ASP A 18 7.19 -19.77 -24.97
C ASP A 18 6.22 -18.95 -25.83
N ALA A 19 6.24 -19.14 -27.16
CA ALA A 19 5.34 -18.44 -28.08
C ALA A 19 3.88 -18.93 -27.95
N GLU A 20 3.67 -20.24 -27.91
CA GLU A 20 2.34 -20.86 -27.73
C GLU A 20 1.74 -20.50 -26.37
N LEU A 21 2.58 -20.46 -25.33
CA LEU A 21 2.18 -20.07 -23.98
C LEU A 21 1.77 -18.60 -23.91
N ILE A 22 2.47 -17.71 -24.60
CA ILE A 22 2.09 -16.28 -24.65
C ILE A 22 0.76 -16.11 -25.40
N GLU A 23 0.57 -16.80 -26.51
CA GLU A 23 -0.67 -16.76 -27.29
C GLU A 23 -1.86 -17.31 -26.49
N PHE A 24 -1.69 -18.45 -25.82
CA PHE A 24 -2.69 -19.03 -24.92
C PHE A 24 -3.09 -18.05 -23.80
N MET A 25 -2.13 -17.38 -23.18
CA MET A 25 -2.40 -16.39 -22.13
C MET A 25 -3.11 -15.14 -22.69
N GLN A 26 -2.79 -14.71 -23.90
CA GLN A 26 -3.50 -13.59 -24.55
C GLN A 26 -4.96 -13.92 -24.84
N GLN A 27 -5.23 -15.15 -25.30
CA GLN A 27 -6.58 -15.62 -25.61
C GLN A 27 -7.43 -15.85 -24.34
N SER A 28 -6.80 -16.25 -23.24
CA SER A 28 -7.45 -16.53 -21.96
C SER A 28 -7.68 -15.27 -21.11
N ARG A 29 -7.62 -14.07 -21.70
CA ARG A 29 -7.72 -12.81 -20.97
C ARG A 29 -9.18 -12.40 -20.76
N ARG A 30 -9.54 -12.02 -19.52
CA ARG A 30 -10.89 -11.53 -19.21
C ARG A 30 -11.13 -10.14 -19.83
N PRO A 31 -12.23 -9.91 -20.58
CA PRO A 31 -12.57 -8.57 -21.05
C PRO A 31 -13.11 -7.72 -19.89
N GLY A 32 -12.50 -6.56 -19.63
CA GLY A 32 -13.11 -5.48 -18.84
C GLY A 32 -12.50 -5.20 -17.46
N ASP A 33 -11.84 -6.16 -16.81
CA ASP A 33 -11.33 -5.99 -15.44
C ASP A 33 -9.83 -6.26 -15.34
N GLY A 34 -9.04 -5.21 -15.07
CA GLY A 34 -7.76 -5.27 -14.35
C GLY A 34 -6.59 -6.09 -14.91
N GLY A 35 -6.76 -6.84 -16.00
CA GLY A 35 -5.72 -7.71 -16.55
C GLY A 35 -5.70 -9.14 -16.00
N GLY A 36 -6.81 -9.65 -15.46
CA GLY A 36 -6.94 -11.05 -15.04
C GLY A 36 -7.07 -12.05 -16.20
N PHE A 37 -6.73 -13.31 -15.94
CA PHE A 37 -6.84 -14.44 -16.88
C PHE A 37 -7.91 -15.43 -16.41
N ASP A 38 -8.68 -15.99 -17.33
CA ASP A 38 -9.62 -17.09 -17.10
C ASP A 38 -9.01 -18.36 -17.69
N LEU A 39 -8.38 -19.16 -16.83
CA LEU A 39 -7.64 -20.35 -17.25
C LEU A 39 -8.46 -21.59 -16.92
N ASP A 40 -9.09 -22.16 -17.94
CA ASP A 40 -9.75 -23.46 -17.85
C ASP A 40 -8.72 -24.56 -18.13
N ILE A 41 -7.97 -24.93 -17.09
CA ILE A 41 -6.87 -25.92 -17.17
C ILE A 41 -7.16 -27.12 -16.27
N ASP A 42 -7.29 -28.29 -16.88
CA ASP A 42 -7.56 -29.55 -16.18
C ASP A 42 -6.27 -30.28 -15.74
N GLY A 43 -6.35 -31.04 -14.65
CA GLY A 43 -5.27 -31.95 -14.22
C GLY A 43 -4.10 -31.30 -13.49
N TRP A 44 -4.28 -30.13 -12.88
CA TRP A 44 -3.28 -29.50 -12.02
C TRP A 44 -3.12 -30.20 -10.66
N ASP A 45 -4.17 -30.87 -10.18
CA ASP A 45 -4.25 -31.59 -8.91
C ASP A 45 -3.38 -32.85 -8.91
N ILE A 46 -3.25 -33.50 -10.06
CA ILE A 46 -2.49 -34.74 -10.28
C ILE A 46 -0.99 -34.55 -10.58
N LEU A 47 -0.51 -33.30 -10.67
CA LEU A 47 0.93 -33.00 -10.87
C LEU A 47 1.77 -33.32 -9.62
N ALA A 48 2.98 -33.85 -9.82
CA ALA A 48 3.97 -34.00 -8.76
C ALA A 48 4.50 -32.61 -8.29
N GLY A 49 5.09 -32.53 -7.09
CA GLY A 49 5.45 -31.25 -6.47
C GLY A 49 6.40 -30.38 -7.31
N ASP A 50 7.41 -31.00 -7.93
CA ASP A 50 8.34 -30.36 -8.86
C ASP A 50 7.65 -29.89 -10.16
N GLN A 51 6.66 -30.66 -10.63
CA GLN A 51 5.87 -30.33 -11.81
C GLN A 51 4.88 -29.18 -11.54
N LYS A 52 4.35 -29.08 -10.31
CA LYS A 52 3.48 -27.98 -9.87
C LYS A 52 4.21 -26.64 -9.86
N GLU A 53 5.44 -26.61 -9.32
CA GLU A 53 6.23 -25.38 -9.32
C GLU A 53 6.59 -24.96 -10.74
N LYS A 54 7.06 -25.90 -11.57
CA LYS A 54 7.37 -25.61 -12.98
C LYS A 54 6.15 -25.14 -13.78
N PHE A 55 4.96 -25.65 -13.47
CA PHE A 55 3.70 -25.21 -14.06
C PHE A 55 3.34 -23.79 -13.61
N ALA A 56 3.51 -23.46 -12.32
CA ALA A 56 3.29 -22.11 -11.80
C ALA A 56 4.27 -21.09 -12.42
N GLU A 57 5.55 -21.44 -12.57
CA GLU A 57 6.56 -20.61 -13.24
C GLU A 57 6.20 -20.34 -14.70
N ARG A 58 5.78 -21.37 -15.44
CA ARG A 58 5.30 -21.25 -16.82
C ARG A 58 4.13 -20.27 -16.91
N LEU A 59 3.10 -20.43 -16.08
CA LEU A 59 1.95 -19.51 -16.08
C LEU A 59 2.35 -18.07 -15.73
N ARG A 60 3.23 -17.87 -14.74
CA ARG A 60 3.74 -16.53 -14.38
C ARG A 60 4.52 -15.89 -15.54
N PHE A 61 5.33 -16.66 -16.24
CA PHE A 61 6.08 -16.20 -17.41
C PHE A 61 5.13 -15.78 -18.54
N GLY A 62 4.18 -16.65 -18.90
CA GLY A 62 3.19 -16.38 -19.94
C GLY A 62 2.30 -15.17 -19.63
N ALA A 63 1.82 -15.07 -18.38
CA ALA A 63 1.00 -13.94 -17.91
C ALA A 63 1.73 -12.61 -18.07
N ARG A 64 2.98 -12.56 -17.58
CA ARG A 64 3.82 -11.36 -17.63
C ARG A 64 4.10 -10.94 -19.07
N LYS A 65 4.45 -11.88 -19.94
CA LYS A 65 4.71 -11.60 -21.36
C LYS A 65 3.46 -11.19 -22.13
N ALA A 66 2.31 -11.79 -21.83
CA ALA A 66 1.03 -11.37 -22.39
C ALA A 66 0.63 -9.94 -21.95
N LEU A 67 0.92 -9.57 -20.70
CA LEU A 67 0.72 -8.22 -20.17
C LEU A 67 1.69 -7.19 -20.77
N GLU A 68 2.98 -7.53 -20.88
CA GLU A 68 4.03 -6.68 -21.49
C GLU A 68 3.78 -6.43 -22.99
N SER A 69 3.15 -7.38 -23.69
CA SER A 69 2.82 -7.27 -25.12
C SER A 69 1.66 -6.33 -25.42
N THR A 70 0.96 -5.82 -24.39
CA THR A 70 -0.15 -4.87 -24.57
C THR A 70 0.28 -3.48 -24.10
N PRO A 71 0.28 -2.44 -24.97
CA PRO A 71 0.40 -1.07 -24.48
C PRO A 71 -0.77 -0.78 -23.53
N SER A 72 -0.49 -0.21 -22.36
CA SER A 72 -1.50 0.19 -21.39
C SER A 72 -2.56 1.03 -22.09
N ARG A 73 -3.81 0.54 -22.09
CA ARG A 73 -4.91 1.24 -22.74
C ARG A 73 -5.19 2.51 -21.93
N PRO A 74 -5.15 3.70 -22.54
CA PRO A 74 -5.41 4.94 -21.80
C PRO A 74 -6.83 4.90 -21.24
N VAL A 75 -6.97 5.28 -19.97
CA VAL A 75 -8.26 5.40 -19.29
C VAL A 75 -9.09 6.46 -20.02
N ASP A 76 -10.24 6.06 -20.54
CA ASP A 76 -11.19 6.95 -21.21
C ASP A 76 -11.98 7.75 -20.16
N LEU A 77 -11.57 9.00 -19.98
CA LEU A 77 -12.16 9.91 -19.00
C LEU A 77 -13.59 10.34 -19.36
N ASP A 78 -14.01 10.19 -20.62
CA ASP A 78 -15.39 10.50 -21.03
C ASP A 78 -16.32 9.38 -20.56
N GLN A 79 -15.85 8.12 -20.61
CA GLN A 79 -16.56 6.96 -20.07
C GLN A 79 -16.70 7.03 -18.55
N VAL A 80 -15.65 7.48 -17.84
CA VAL A 80 -15.67 7.71 -16.39
C VAL A 80 -16.65 8.82 -16.01
N THR A 81 -16.69 9.89 -16.81
CA THR A 81 -17.61 11.02 -16.60
C THR A 81 -19.07 10.56 -16.77
N ALA A 82 -19.38 9.73 -17.78
CA ALA A 82 -20.71 9.19 -17.98
C ALA A 82 -21.17 8.30 -16.80
N ARG A 83 -20.29 7.41 -16.30
CA ARG A 83 -20.57 6.57 -15.12
C ARG A 83 -20.78 7.37 -13.83
N LEU A 84 -20.03 8.46 -13.64
CA LEU A 84 -20.19 9.34 -12.47
C LEU A 84 -21.54 10.06 -12.46
N LEU A 85 -22.07 10.40 -13.63
CA LEU A 85 -23.39 11.03 -13.76
C LEU A 85 -24.53 10.04 -13.49
N GLU A 86 -24.38 8.75 -13.84
CA GLU A 86 -25.36 7.71 -13.52
C GLU A 86 -25.47 7.41 -12.02
N VAL A 87 -24.34 7.31 -11.32
CA VAL A 87 -24.32 6.99 -9.88
C VAL A 87 -24.91 8.12 -9.03
N ALA A 88 -24.72 9.37 -9.46
CA ALA A 88 -25.30 10.54 -8.78
C ALA A 88 -26.84 10.57 -8.78
N ALA A 89 -27.48 9.82 -9.68
CA ALA A 89 -28.94 9.78 -9.80
C ALA A 89 -29.62 8.72 -8.91
N ALA A 90 -28.87 7.82 -8.27
CA ALA A 90 -29.42 6.59 -7.69
C ALA A 90 -29.64 6.57 -6.17
N THR A 91 -29.16 7.55 -5.40
CA THR A 91 -29.20 7.48 -3.92
C THR A 91 -30.18 8.47 -3.29
N THR A 92 -31.43 8.04 -3.16
CA THR A 92 -32.34 8.49 -2.09
C THR A 92 -33.12 7.29 -1.59
N THR A 93 -33.07 7.04 -0.26
CA THR A 93 -34.21 6.64 0.63
C THR A 93 -33.84 5.57 1.71
N THR A 94 -34.05 6.00 2.97
CA THR A 94 -34.46 5.32 4.23
C THR A 94 -33.52 4.60 5.22
N ASP A 95 -33.47 5.27 6.38
CA ASP A 95 -33.28 4.94 7.80
C ASP A 95 -34.27 3.90 8.39
N THR A 96 -33.87 3.17 9.44
CA THR A 96 -34.61 2.99 10.73
C THR A 96 -33.89 2.01 11.68
N GLY A 97 -33.75 2.36 12.98
CA GLY A 97 -33.02 1.57 13.99
C GLY A 97 -33.78 1.09 15.24
N ARG A 98 -33.03 0.86 16.35
CA ARG A 98 -33.35 0.70 17.82
C ARG A 98 -32.50 -0.44 18.44
N VAL A 99 -31.54 -0.25 19.37
CA VAL A 99 -31.53 0.13 20.82
C VAL A 99 -32.05 -0.95 21.81
N TYR A 100 -31.15 -1.51 22.67
CA TYR A 100 -31.24 -1.50 24.15
C TYR A 100 -29.92 -1.96 24.85
N ARG A 101 -29.60 -1.34 26.01
CA ARG A 101 -28.45 -1.48 26.97
C ARG A 101 -28.93 -2.25 28.23
N PRO A 102 -28.29 -2.30 29.43
CA PRO A 102 -26.87 -2.32 29.88
C PRO A 102 -26.58 -3.43 30.93
N TYR A 103 -25.32 -3.55 31.41
CA TYR A 103 -24.88 -3.65 32.84
C TYR A 103 -23.32 -3.69 32.83
N ALA A 104 -22.60 -2.60 33.08
CA ALA A 104 -22.19 -1.96 34.34
C ALA A 104 -21.04 -2.68 35.09
N GLY A 105 -19.83 -2.12 34.93
CA GLY A 105 -18.62 -2.36 35.73
C GLY A 105 -17.51 -1.39 35.30
N GLU A 106 -17.02 -0.56 36.22
CA GLU A 106 -15.97 0.47 36.04
C GLU A 106 -14.68 0.03 36.81
N PRO A 107 -13.49 0.62 36.58
CA PRO A 107 -12.76 0.74 35.31
C PRO A 107 -11.26 0.37 35.48
N THR A 108 -10.69 -0.29 34.48
CA THR A 108 -9.24 -0.18 34.16
C THR A 108 -9.15 0.40 32.76
N ALA A 109 -8.22 1.35 32.54
CA ALA A 109 -8.09 2.08 31.27
C ALA A 109 -8.03 1.08 30.11
N SER A 110 -9.15 0.94 29.42
CA SER A 110 -9.30 0.00 28.34
C SER A 110 -8.66 0.60 27.10
N PRO A 111 -8.05 -0.22 26.22
CA PRO A 111 -7.62 0.24 24.90
C PRO A 111 -8.76 0.98 24.20
N PRO A 112 -8.45 1.99 23.36
CA PRO A 112 -9.46 2.73 22.62
C PRO A 112 -10.39 1.76 21.89
N SER A 113 -11.69 2.03 21.94
CA SER A 113 -12.66 1.16 21.26
C SER A 113 -12.57 1.37 19.75
N LEU A 114 -12.90 0.34 18.96
CA LEU A 114 -13.01 0.47 17.50
C LEU A 114 -13.89 1.67 17.08
N GLN A 115 -14.94 1.97 17.84
CA GLN A 115 -15.80 3.14 17.60
C GLN A 115 -15.05 4.47 17.78
N SER A 116 -14.17 4.52 18.78
CA SER A 116 -13.31 5.68 19.00
C SER A 116 -12.33 5.84 17.85
N GLU A 117 -11.67 4.76 17.44
CA GLU A 117 -10.71 4.77 16.32
C GLU A 117 -11.42 5.20 15.02
N GLN A 118 -12.64 4.70 14.76
CA GLN A 118 -13.44 5.09 13.60
C GLN A 118 -13.76 6.60 13.62
N GLU A 119 -13.99 7.18 14.80
CA GLU A 119 -14.26 8.61 14.91
C GLU A 119 -12.99 9.46 14.70
N LEU A 120 -11.84 8.98 15.14
CA LEU A 120 -10.56 9.62 14.83
C LEU A 120 -10.30 9.61 13.33
N GLU A 121 -10.53 8.46 12.71
CA GLU A 121 -10.35 8.24 11.27
C GLU A 121 -11.32 9.10 10.43
N ARG A 122 -12.54 9.31 10.92
CA ARG A 122 -13.49 10.29 10.34
C ARG A 122 -12.94 11.72 10.38
N GLN A 123 -12.29 12.11 11.46
CA GLN A 123 -11.70 13.44 11.53
C GLN A 123 -10.54 13.60 10.54
N TYR A 124 -9.73 12.56 10.33
CA TYR A 124 -8.71 12.57 9.28
C TYR A 124 -9.29 12.67 7.88
N HIS A 125 -10.41 12.00 7.61
CA HIS A 125 -11.15 12.17 6.36
C HIS A 125 -11.55 13.64 6.14
N ASP A 126 -12.13 14.27 7.15
CA ASP A 126 -12.62 15.64 7.03
C ASP A 126 -11.46 16.62 6.84
N MET A 127 -10.35 16.45 7.57
CA MET A 127 -9.12 17.22 7.35
C MET A 127 -8.57 17.04 5.93
N LEU A 128 -8.52 15.80 5.43
CA LEU A 128 -8.05 15.51 4.08
C LEU A 128 -8.89 16.23 3.03
N VAL A 129 -10.22 16.17 3.14
CA VAL A 129 -11.14 16.85 2.22
C VAL A 129 -11.03 18.36 2.32
N ASN A 130 -10.92 18.90 3.54
CA ASN A 130 -10.76 20.35 3.78
C ASN A 130 -9.46 20.89 3.18
N ASP A 131 -8.38 20.10 3.19
CA ASP A 131 -7.10 20.43 2.55
C ASP A 131 -7.10 20.19 1.03
N GLY A 132 -8.25 19.86 0.44
CA GLY A 132 -8.41 19.62 -1.00
C GLY A 132 -7.98 18.22 -1.47
N GLY A 133 -7.66 17.35 -0.52
CA GLY A 133 -7.41 15.92 -0.72
C GLY A 133 -8.68 15.17 -1.14
N ARG A 134 -8.48 13.96 -1.67
CA ARG A 134 -9.54 13.06 -2.13
C ARG A 134 -9.33 11.72 -1.44
N PRO A 135 -10.26 11.33 -0.55
CA PRO A 135 -10.29 10.02 0.05
C PRO A 135 -10.29 8.92 -1.02
N CYS A 136 -9.59 7.80 -0.78
CA CYS A 136 -9.56 6.67 -1.71
C CYS A 136 -10.90 5.92 -1.76
N TYR A 137 -11.74 6.07 -0.72
CA TYR A 137 -13.09 5.53 -0.68
C TYR A 137 -14.05 6.50 0.04
N PRO A 138 -15.37 6.44 -0.22
CA PRO A 138 -16.35 7.27 0.45
C PRO A 138 -16.42 7.00 1.96
N ILE A 139 -16.56 8.04 2.78
CA ILE A 139 -16.65 7.92 4.26
C ILE A 139 -17.74 6.95 4.74
N ALA A 140 -18.78 6.72 3.94
CA ALA A 140 -19.85 5.75 4.24
C ALA A 140 -19.34 4.30 4.35
N LEU A 141 -18.21 3.96 3.73
CA LEU A 141 -17.61 2.63 3.82
C LEU A 141 -16.71 2.44 5.04
N LEU A 142 -16.38 3.51 5.79
CA LEU A 142 -15.44 3.44 6.91
C LEU A 142 -15.82 2.38 7.95
N GLN A 143 -17.09 2.30 8.32
CA GLN A 143 -17.55 1.32 9.29
C GLN A 143 -17.39 -0.12 8.76
N ALA A 144 -17.90 -0.40 7.55
CA ALA A 144 -17.80 -1.73 6.96
C ALA A 144 -16.34 -2.16 6.72
N PHE A 145 -15.49 -1.21 6.31
CA PHE A 145 -14.08 -1.45 6.04
C PHE A 145 -13.27 -1.71 7.33
N SER A 146 -13.52 -0.96 8.40
CA SER A 146 -12.83 -1.16 9.68
C SER A 146 -13.24 -2.46 10.38
N GLU A 147 -14.47 -2.92 10.18
CA GLU A 147 -14.95 -4.20 10.71
C GLU A 147 -14.41 -5.40 9.90
N ASN A 148 -14.29 -5.27 8.57
CA ASN A 148 -13.87 -6.37 7.68
C ASN A 148 -12.94 -5.86 6.54
N PRO A 149 -11.69 -5.47 6.82
CA PRO A 149 -10.79 -4.90 5.82
C PRO A 149 -10.42 -5.87 4.70
N ASP A 150 -10.43 -7.18 5.00
CA ASP A 150 -10.09 -8.26 4.05
C ASP A 150 -11.13 -8.41 2.94
N GLU A 151 -12.37 -7.96 3.14
CA GLU A 151 -13.42 -7.96 2.10
C GLU A 151 -13.18 -6.88 1.03
N TYR A 152 -12.26 -5.94 1.28
CA TYR A 152 -11.95 -4.82 0.40
C TYR A 152 -10.47 -4.79 -0.02
N PRO A 153 -9.93 -5.87 -0.62
CA PRO A 153 -8.51 -5.98 -0.93
C PRO A 153 -8.01 -4.86 -1.85
N GLY A 154 -8.85 -4.37 -2.76
CA GLY A 154 -8.50 -3.26 -3.66
C GLY A 154 -8.41 -1.88 -2.99
N LEU A 155 -9.08 -1.69 -1.84
CA LEU A 155 -9.01 -0.44 -1.07
C LEU A 155 -7.84 -0.46 -0.09
N SER A 156 -7.57 -1.63 0.46
CA SER A 156 -6.57 -1.83 1.50
C SER A 156 -5.16 -2.00 0.91
N GLN A 157 -4.98 -2.69 -0.22
CA GLN A 157 -3.66 -3.04 -0.78
C GLN A 157 -2.64 -1.90 -0.92
N PRO A 158 -2.99 -0.68 -1.37
CA PRO A 158 -2.01 0.39 -1.48
C PRO A 158 -1.53 0.94 -0.13
N TRP A 159 -2.25 0.66 0.97
CA TRP A 159 -2.08 1.28 2.29
C TRP A 159 -1.85 0.26 3.43
N LEU A 160 -2.01 -1.04 3.14
CA LEU A 160 -2.20 -2.15 4.08
C LEU A 160 -1.07 -2.45 5.06
N ARG A 161 0.10 -1.82 4.91
CA ARG A 161 1.22 -2.11 5.81
C ARG A 161 0.93 -1.73 7.27
N TYR A 162 -0.15 -0.98 7.53
CA TYR A 162 -0.39 -0.36 8.83
C TYR A 162 -1.79 -0.55 9.42
N GLY A 163 -2.67 -1.36 8.81
CA GLY A 163 -4.03 -1.60 9.33
C GLY A 163 -5.14 -1.01 8.47
N TRP A 164 -6.29 -0.72 9.09
CA TRP A 164 -7.49 -0.19 8.43
C TRP A 164 -7.56 1.35 8.46
N GLU A 165 -6.65 2.02 9.19
CA GLU A 165 -6.56 3.48 9.30
C GLU A 165 -5.94 4.14 8.05
N VAL A 166 -6.69 4.13 6.95
CA VAL A 166 -6.27 4.59 5.63
C VAL A 166 -6.24 6.13 5.51
N PHE A 167 -7.24 6.85 5.99
CA PHE A 167 -7.37 8.31 5.90
C PHE A 167 -6.27 9.05 6.67
N CYS A 168 -5.85 8.57 7.85
CA CYS A 168 -4.67 9.12 8.53
C CYS A 168 -3.42 9.11 7.63
N LEU A 169 -3.18 7.97 6.97
CA LEU A 169 -2.07 7.80 6.03
C LEU A 169 -2.24 8.70 4.80
N GLN A 170 -3.44 8.73 4.21
CA GLN A 170 -3.72 9.58 3.06
C GLN A 170 -3.50 11.06 3.37
N LEU A 171 -3.93 11.52 4.54
CA LEU A 171 -3.70 12.88 5.03
C LEU A 171 -2.21 13.17 5.17
N HIS A 172 -1.45 12.26 5.79
CA HIS A 172 0.00 12.40 5.92
C HIS A 172 0.68 12.51 4.55
N HIS A 173 0.35 11.64 3.61
CA HIS A 173 0.89 11.69 2.24
C HIS A 173 0.49 12.98 1.51
N TRP A 174 -0.73 13.47 1.72
CA TRP A 174 -1.22 14.72 1.15
C TRP A 174 -0.46 15.93 1.71
N HIS A 175 -0.26 16.01 3.04
CA HIS A 175 0.54 17.08 3.65
C HIS A 175 1.97 17.09 3.15
N ARG A 176 2.62 15.93 3.03
CA ARG A 176 3.97 15.85 2.45
C ARG A 176 4.02 16.31 1.01
N PHE A 177 2.97 16.06 0.24
CA PHE A 177 2.84 16.62 -1.11
C PHE A 177 2.71 18.14 -1.07
N LEU A 178 1.85 18.72 -0.23
CA LEU A 178 1.68 20.17 -0.14
C LEU A 178 2.98 20.87 0.29
N GLN A 179 3.72 20.29 1.23
CA GLN A 179 5.06 20.73 1.58
C GLN A 179 6.01 20.68 0.38
N TRP A 180 6.05 19.54 -0.34
CA TRP A 180 6.88 19.39 -1.53
C TRP A 180 6.50 20.40 -2.62
N GLN A 181 5.21 20.63 -2.83
CA GLN A 181 4.66 21.59 -3.78
C GLN A 181 5.17 23.03 -3.48
N GLN A 182 5.17 23.43 -2.22
CA GLN A 182 5.67 24.74 -1.77
C GLN A 182 7.19 24.87 -1.88
N LEU A 183 7.94 23.83 -1.47
CA LEU A 183 9.41 23.80 -1.57
C LEU A 183 9.87 24.00 -3.02
N ASN A 184 9.20 23.37 -3.98
CA ASN A 184 9.53 23.50 -5.39
C ASN A 184 9.13 24.85 -6.02
N ARG A 185 8.34 25.66 -5.31
CA ARG A 185 7.96 27.04 -5.68
C ARG A 185 8.72 28.10 -4.89
N GLY A 186 9.62 27.70 -4.00
CA GLY A 186 10.31 28.63 -3.10
C GLY A 186 9.38 29.34 -2.09
N SER A 187 8.17 28.82 -1.90
CA SER A 187 7.14 29.40 -1.03
C SER A 187 6.94 28.60 0.26
N TYR A 188 7.94 27.81 0.66
CA TYR A 188 7.86 26.98 1.85
C TYR A 188 7.71 27.85 3.10
N ASN A 189 6.65 27.59 3.86
CA ASN A 189 6.37 28.27 5.12
C ASN A 189 6.39 27.25 6.26
N SER A 190 7.45 27.29 7.07
CA SER A 190 7.60 26.44 8.25
C SER A 190 6.44 26.59 9.23
N ASP A 191 5.88 27.79 9.38
CA ASP A 191 4.83 28.07 10.35
C ASP A 191 3.51 27.42 9.94
N THR A 192 3.21 27.40 8.64
CA THR A 192 1.99 26.74 8.13
C THR A 192 2.06 25.22 8.31
N GLU A 193 3.22 24.62 8.05
CA GLU A 193 3.41 23.18 8.26
C GLU A 193 3.45 22.82 9.75
N TYR A 194 3.98 23.69 10.61
CA TYR A 194 3.94 23.52 12.06
C TYR A 194 2.50 23.52 12.58
N VAL A 195 1.64 24.44 12.13
CA VAL A 195 0.23 24.47 12.51
C VAL A 195 -0.49 23.18 12.11
N ARG A 196 -0.21 22.63 10.92
CA ARG A 196 -0.78 21.33 10.49
C ARG A 196 -0.35 20.19 11.41
N TYR A 197 0.93 20.15 11.75
CA TYR A 197 1.46 19.17 12.69
C TYR A 197 0.78 19.29 14.05
N VAL A 198 0.76 20.49 14.64
CA VAL A 198 0.13 20.72 15.96
C VAL A 198 -1.32 20.27 15.95
N ASN A 199 -2.11 20.64 14.93
CA ASN A 199 -3.50 20.23 14.83
C ASN A 199 -3.65 18.70 14.76
N LYS A 200 -2.79 18.02 13.99
CA LYS A 200 -2.78 16.56 13.92
C LYS A 200 -2.39 15.93 15.26
N THR A 201 -1.32 16.41 15.89
CA THR A 201 -0.82 15.86 17.16
C THR A 201 -1.82 16.10 18.30
N LYS A 202 -2.45 17.28 18.39
CA LYS A 202 -3.53 17.55 19.34
C LYS A 202 -4.69 16.56 19.18
N LEU A 203 -5.02 16.20 17.93
CA LEU A 203 -6.07 15.21 17.63
C LEU A 203 -5.69 13.80 18.12
N GLU A 204 -4.46 13.35 17.86
CA GLU A 204 -3.93 12.06 18.32
C GLU A 204 -3.80 11.99 19.86
N TRP A 205 -3.38 13.09 20.49
CA TRP A 205 -3.17 13.15 21.93
C TRP A 205 -4.50 13.23 22.68
N ALA A 206 -5.45 14.03 22.19
CA ALA A 206 -6.81 14.06 22.72
C ALA A 206 -7.48 12.69 22.63
N PHE A 207 -7.25 11.95 21.54
CA PHE A 207 -7.73 10.59 21.37
C PHE A 207 -7.18 9.62 22.43
N ASN A 208 -5.88 9.71 22.71
CA ASN A 208 -5.22 8.91 23.73
C ASN A 208 -5.50 9.38 25.17
N LYS A 209 -6.35 10.41 25.32
CA LYS A 209 -6.64 11.08 26.61
C LYS A 209 -5.37 11.56 27.31
N ASP A 210 -4.39 11.97 26.52
CA ASP A 210 -3.16 12.54 27.03
C ASP A 210 -3.46 13.94 27.61
N PRO A 211 -3.20 14.18 28.91
CA PRO A 211 -3.44 15.48 29.52
C PRO A 211 -2.60 16.60 28.90
N GLU A 212 -1.51 16.29 28.19
CA GLU A 212 -0.62 17.27 27.55
C GLU A 212 -1.14 17.73 26.16
N ALA A 213 -2.27 17.20 25.68
CA ALA A 213 -2.87 17.57 24.38
C ALA A 213 -3.21 19.07 24.28
N GLU A 214 -3.65 19.69 25.38
CA GLU A 214 -3.98 21.12 25.43
C GLU A 214 -2.74 22.00 25.60
N GLU A 215 -1.62 21.43 26.07
CA GLU A 215 -0.37 22.13 26.40
C GLU A 215 0.64 22.18 25.23
N LEU A 216 0.34 21.59 24.06
CA LEU A 216 1.23 21.54 22.88
C LEU A 216 1.52 22.91 22.22
N GLU A 217 1.12 24.03 22.83
CA GLU A 217 1.52 25.37 22.40
C GLU A 217 2.72 25.84 23.23
N ASP A 218 3.97 25.68 22.72
CA ASP A 218 5.06 26.68 22.88
C ASP A 218 6.51 26.26 22.49
N ASN A 219 6.78 25.22 21.67
CA ASN A 219 8.16 25.05 21.16
C ASN A 219 8.33 24.60 19.70
N PRO A 220 8.45 25.57 18.76
CA PRO A 220 8.79 25.30 17.35
C PRO A 220 10.16 24.64 17.14
N GLN A 221 11.08 24.72 18.12
CA GLN A 221 12.47 24.24 17.97
C GLN A 221 12.59 22.72 18.09
N ASP A 222 11.68 22.05 18.81
CA ASP A 222 11.70 20.59 19.00
C ASP A 222 11.06 19.81 17.84
N TRP A 223 10.38 20.52 16.93
CA TRP A 223 9.64 19.94 15.79
C TRP A 223 10.52 19.58 14.58
N HIS A 224 11.69 20.21 14.46
CA HIS A 224 12.54 20.09 13.27
C HIS A 224 13.08 18.65 12.99
N PRO A 225 13.40 17.77 13.96
CA PRO A 225 14.03 16.48 13.64
C PRO A 225 13.10 15.41 13.05
N LEU A 226 11.80 15.41 13.36
CA LEU A 226 10.89 14.30 12.98
C LEU A 226 10.28 14.44 11.58
N LEU A 227 10.28 15.64 11.00
CA LEU A 227 9.79 15.89 9.63
C LEU A 227 10.90 16.14 8.62
N HIS A 228 12.08 16.58 9.05
CA HIS A 228 13.26 16.76 8.19
C HIS A 228 14.11 15.50 8.03
N GLY A 229 13.56 14.31 8.27
CA GLY A 229 14.19 13.05 7.88
C GLY A 229 14.29 12.91 6.36
N ASP A 230 15.17 13.71 5.73
CA ASP A 230 16.00 13.59 4.52
C ASP A 230 15.53 12.74 3.30
N ASN A 231 14.25 12.38 3.23
CA ASN A 231 13.76 11.40 2.26
C ASN A 231 12.74 11.95 1.28
N SER A 232 12.09 13.08 1.57
CA SER A 232 11.32 13.77 0.53
C SER A 232 12.28 14.07 -0.62
N PRO A 233 11.92 13.80 -1.88
CA PRO A 233 12.81 14.09 -3.01
C PRO A 233 13.06 15.59 -3.10
N SER A 234 14.15 16.03 -2.45
CA SER A 234 14.60 17.40 -2.44
C SER A 234 14.93 17.84 -3.86
N PRO A 235 14.71 19.12 -4.20
CA PRO A 235 15.30 19.68 -5.41
C PRO A 235 16.82 19.48 -5.36
N PRO A 236 17.48 19.21 -6.51
CA PRO A 236 18.94 19.21 -6.57
C PRO A 236 19.50 20.55 -6.07
N GLU A 237 20.65 20.52 -5.40
CA GLU A 237 21.29 21.71 -4.82
C GLU A 237 21.49 22.83 -5.87
N GLY A 238 21.07 24.04 -5.50
CA GLY A 238 20.89 25.17 -6.41
C GLY A 238 19.40 25.41 -6.64
N GLN A 239 18.85 26.42 -5.95
CA GLN A 239 17.44 26.82 -5.90
C GLN A 239 16.57 26.33 -7.07
N PRO A 240 15.41 25.66 -6.84
CA PRO A 240 14.52 25.31 -7.92
C PRO A 240 13.94 26.60 -8.52
N ILE A 241 14.39 26.96 -9.71
CA ILE A 241 13.66 27.91 -10.54
C ILE A 241 12.39 27.16 -10.96
N PHE A 242 11.21 27.68 -10.62
CA PHE A 242 9.91 27.06 -10.89
C PHE A 242 9.79 26.41 -12.30
N PRO A 243 10.34 26.98 -13.40
CA PRO A 243 10.36 26.33 -14.71
C PRO A 243 11.04 24.94 -14.71
N THR A 244 12.20 24.78 -14.07
CA THR A 244 12.90 23.49 -13.94
C THR A 244 12.05 22.45 -13.22
N TYR A 245 11.27 22.91 -12.23
CA TYR A 245 10.33 22.05 -11.53
C TYR A 245 9.18 21.59 -12.44
N VAL A 246 8.59 22.50 -13.21
CA VAL A 246 7.52 22.18 -14.18
C VAL A 246 8.02 21.19 -15.23
N GLU A 247 9.23 21.38 -15.75
CA GLU A 247 9.85 20.44 -16.68
C GLU A 247 10.02 19.06 -16.05
N ARG A 248 10.55 18.99 -14.82
CA ARG A 248 10.73 17.71 -14.11
C ARG A 248 9.41 16.97 -13.88
N VAL A 249 8.35 17.69 -13.52
CA VAL A 249 7.00 17.11 -13.36
C VAL A 249 6.50 16.55 -14.69
N ASN A 250 6.54 17.33 -15.76
CA ASN A 250 6.07 16.89 -17.08
C ASN A 250 6.91 15.72 -17.63
N CYS A 251 8.24 15.76 -17.49
CA CYS A 251 9.12 14.66 -17.88
C CYS A 251 8.77 13.36 -17.15
N ARG A 252 8.54 13.43 -15.84
CA ARG A 252 8.17 12.24 -15.06
C ARG A 252 6.81 11.71 -15.46
N LEU A 253 5.82 12.59 -15.62
CA LEU A 253 4.49 12.20 -16.10
C LEU A 253 4.60 11.48 -17.46
N ALA A 254 5.38 12.02 -18.40
CA ALA A 254 5.61 11.40 -19.69
C ALA A 254 6.32 10.04 -19.60
N GLN A 255 7.31 9.89 -18.71
CA GLN A 255 8.00 8.61 -18.46
C GLN A 255 7.04 7.51 -17.96
N HIS A 256 6.00 7.90 -17.21
CA HIS A 256 4.95 7.01 -16.73
C HIS A 256 3.73 6.95 -17.68
N GLY A 257 3.88 7.38 -18.94
CA GLY A 257 2.86 7.25 -19.98
C GLY A 257 1.76 8.33 -19.96
N PHE A 258 1.87 9.35 -19.12
CA PHE A 258 0.92 10.46 -19.10
C PHE A 258 1.28 11.48 -20.18
N THR A 259 0.48 11.55 -21.24
CA THR A 259 0.79 12.31 -22.46
C THR A 259 0.29 13.75 -22.44
N ARG A 260 -0.56 14.14 -21.50
CA ARG A 260 -1.06 15.51 -21.38
C ARG A 260 -0.02 16.39 -20.70
N THR A 261 0.37 17.47 -21.34
CA THR A 261 1.19 18.50 -20.69
C THR A 261 0.33 19.31 -19.73
N ILE A 262 0.84 19.56 -18.53
CA ILE A 262 0.17 20.41 -17.54
C ILE A 262 0.90 21.74 -17.39
N GLN A 263 0.13 22.81 -17.22
CA GLN A 263 0.64 24.14 -16.90
C GLN A 263 0.47 24.39 -15.40
N LEU A 264 1.51 24.10 -14.62
CA LEU A 264 1.51 24.44 -13.21
C LEU A 264 1.55 25.96 -13.03
N LYS A 265 0.96 26.43 -11.93
CA LYS A 265 1.03 27.83 -11.53
C LYS A 265 2.05 28.00 -10.41
N GLU A 266 2.84 29.06 -10.52
CA GLU A 266 3.85 29.41 -9.51
C GLU A 266 3.18 29.76 -8.18
N ASP A 267 2.05 30.47 -8.22
CA ASP A 267 1.16 30.62 -7.08
C ASP A 267 0.20 29.43 -6.99
N VAL A 268 0.33 28.63 -5.93
CA VAL A 268 -0.53 27.47 -5.65
C VAL A 268 -2.00 27.86 -5.57
N LYS A 269 -2.32 29.07 -5.08
CA LYS A 269 -3.71 29.53 -4.92
C LYS A 269 -4.41 29.76 -6.26
N GLN A 270 -3.65 29.92 -7.33
CA GLN A 270 -4.16 30.10 -8.70
C GLN A 270 -4.26 28.79 -9.47
N GLN A 271 -3.76 27.69 -8.90
CA GLN A 271 -3.77 26.40 -9.56
C GLN A 271 -5.14 25.73 -9.41
N ASP A 272 -5.68 25.22 -10.52
CA ASP A 272 -6.96 24.50 -10.49
C ASP A 272 -6.81 23.12 -9.84
N LYS A 273 -7.93 22.57 -9.39
CA LYS A 273 -7.96 21.28 -8.68
C LYS A 273 -7.38 20.15 -9.53
N LEU A 274 -7.68 20.08 -10.83
CA LEU A 274 -7.21 18.99 -11.68
C LEU A 274 -5.69 19.04 -11.84
N SER A 275 -5.13 20.22 -12.10
CA SER A 275 -3.67 20.41 -12.18
C SER A 275 -2.98 20.03 -10.87
N THR A 276 -3.57 20.35 -9.71
CA THR A 276 -3.05 19.92 -8.40
C THR A 276 -3.03 18.41 -8.22
N TRP A 277 -4.08 17.71 -8.67
CA TRP A 277 -4.12 16.24 -8.63
C TRP A 277 -3.13 15.58 -9.59
N ILE A 278 -2.93 16.15 -10.78
CA ILE A 278 -1.92 15.62 -11.71
C ILE A 278 -0.51 15.88 -11.16
N GLU A 279 -0.28 17.02 -10.50
CA GLU A 279 0.97 17.30 -9.79
C GLU A 279 1.20 16.32 -8.63
N TYR A 280 0.16 15.96 -7.89
CA TYR A 280 0.21 14.91 -6.86
C TYR A 280 0.56 13.55 -7.44
N LEU A 281 0.02 13.20 -8.60
CA LEU A 281 0.41 11.97 -9.30
C LEU A 281 1.91 11.98 -9.66
N ALA A 282 2.43 13.10 -10.16
CA ALA A 282 3.86 13.25 -10.42
C ALA A 282 4.73 13.18 -9.14
N TYR A 283 4.19 13.62 -8.01
CA TYR A 283 4.80 13.43 -6.70
C TYR A 283 4.85 11.95 -6.30
N GLN A 284 3.75 11.21 -6.48
CA GLN A 284 3.71 9.77 -6.20
C GLN A 284 4.68 8.99 -7.08
N TYR A 285 4.73 9.27 -8.39
CA TYR A 285 5.72 8.68 -9.27
C TYR A 285 7.15 8.97 -8.83
N SER A 286 7.43 10.13 -8.22
CA SER A 286 8.77 10.44 -7.72
C SER A 286 9.21 9.52 -6.59
N TRP A 287 8.28 9.09 -5.74
CA TRP A 287 8.51 8.09 -4.72
C TRP A 287 8.67 6.71 -5.34
N CYS A 288 7.79 6.31 -6.27
CA CYS A 288 7.94 5.06 -7.01
C CYS A 288 9.33 4.96 -7.65
N ASP A 289 9.75 5.97 -8.42
CA ASP A 289 11.07 6.03 -9.06
C ASP A 289 12.22 5.93 -8.05
N ARG A 290 12.07 6.55 -6.88
CA ARG A 290 13.08 6.49 -5.80
C ARG A 290 13.15 5.08 -5.23
N TYR A 291 12.02 4.47 -4.87
CA TYR A 291 11.96 3.14 -4.29
C TYR A 291 12.41 2.07 -5.28
N THR A 292 11.97 2.13 -6.54
CA THR A 292 12.43 1.22 -7.60
C THR A 292 13.95 1.31 -7.77
N ARG A 293 14.53 2.52 -7.80
CA ARG A 293 16.00 2.67 -7.85
C ARG A 293 16.70 2.11 -6.60
N GLN A 294 16.12 2.28 -5.41
CA GLN A 294 16.69 1.71 -4.20
C GLN A 294 16.64 0.18 -4.21
N LEU A 295 15.50 -0.39 -4.63
CA LEU A 295 15.31 -1.83 -4.77
C LEU A 295 16.33 -2.40 -5.76
N MET A 296 16.42 -1.82 -6.97
CA MET A 296 17.39 -2.24 -7.99
C MET A 296 18.84 -2.16 -7.50
N ARG A 297 19.21 -1.12 -6.74
CA ARG A 297 20.56 -0.99 -6.17
C ARG A 297 20.87 -2.04 -5.10
N ARG A 298 19.85 -2.49 -4.37
CA ARG A 298 19.98 -3.46 -3.28
C ARG A 298 19.79 -4.90 -3.75
N GLN A 299 19.23 -5.11 -4.95
CA GLN A 299 18.92 -6.43 -5.49
C GLN A 299 20.11 -7.38 -5.45
N HIS A 300 21.26 -6.96 -5.99
CA HIS A 300 22.48 -7.77 -5.96
C HIS A 300 22.85 -8.23 -4.54
N ARG A 301 22.82 -7.32 -3.56
CA ARG A 301 23.16 -7.66 -2.17
C ARG A 301 22.11 -8.59 -1.57
N PHE A 302 20.84 -8.38 -1.90
CA PHE A 302 19.76 -9.27 -1.48
C PHE A 302 20.00 -10.69 -2.03
N ASP A 303 20.29 -10.82 -3.32
CA ASP A 303 20.55 -12.11 -3.98
C ASP A 303 21.75 -12.83 -3.34
N GLU A 304 22.86 -12.11 -3.09
CA GLU A 304 24.04 -12.67 -2.43
C GLU A 304 23.78 -13.16 -1.00
N GLU A 305 23.06 -12.38 -0.18
CA GLU A 305 22.75 -12.78 1.19
C GLU A 305 21.70 -13.90 1.22
N TRP A 306 20.77 -13.92 0.25
CA TRP A 306 19.82 -15.02 0.07
C TRP A 306 20.52 -16.34 -0.24
N GLU A 307 21.46 -16.35 -1.18
CA GLU A 307 22.27 -17.54 -1.50
C GLU A 307 23.04 -18.04 -0.27
N ARG A 308 23.64 -17.14 0.52
CA ARG A 308 24.34 -17.51 1.76
C ARG A 308 23.39 -18.10 2.79
N LEU A 309 22.20 -17.53 2.94
CA LEU A 309 21.19 -18.00 3.88
C LEU A 309 20.71 -19.41 3.50
N VAL A 310 20.43 -19.66 2.22
CA VAL A 310 20.10 -20.99 1.70
C VAL A 310 21.27 -21.97 1.93
N ALA A 311 22.49 -21.57 1.60
CA ALA A 311 23.68 -22.41 1.76
C ALA A 311 24.00 -22.75 3.23
N SER A 312 23.53 -21.94 4.19
CA SER A 312 23.73 -22.18 5.62
C SER A 312 22.91 -23.37 6.15
N GLY A 313 21.90 -23.83 5.42
CA GLY A 313 21.00 -24.90 5.86
C GLY A 313 20.10 -24.54 7.04
N VAL A 314 19.99 -23.24 7.37
CA VAL A 314 19.10 -22.73 8.42
C VAL A 314 17.65 -22.67 7.95
N LEU A 315 17.43 -22.52 6.65
CA LEU A 315 16.08 -22.51 6.08
C LEU A 315 15.56 -23.93 5.92
N HIS A 316 14.26 -24.11 6.13
CA HIS A 316 13.57 -25.30 5.67
C HIS A 316 13.45 -25.30 4.15
N ASP A 317 13.39 -26.49 3.53
CA ASP A 317 13.33 -26.65 2.07
C ASP A 317 12.13 -25.97 1.39
N TRP A 318 11.11 -25.60 2.16
CA TRP A 318 9.89 -24.93 1.68
C TRP A 318 9.86 -23.42 1.99
N GLU A 319 10.80 -22.89 2.76
CA GLU A 319 10.85 -21.47 3.08
C GLU A 319 11.39 -20.66 1.90
N THR A 320 10.57 -19.76 1.36
CA THR A 320 10.96 -18.84 0.29
C THR A 320 11.19 -17.43 0.82
N ALA A 321 11.82 -16.58 0.02
CA ALA A 321 12.03 -15.17 0.37
C ALA A 321 10.71 -14.46 0.66
N GLU A 322 9.66 -14.77 -0.11
CA GLU A 322 8.31 -14.23 0.08
C GLU A 322 7.68 -14.72 1.36
N TYR A 323 7.87 -15.99 1.73
CA TYR A 323 7.37 -16.51 3.00
C TYR A 323 8.02 -15.82 4.19
N LEU A 324 9.34 -15.60 4.14
CA LEU A 324 10.06 -14.94 5.23
C LEU A 324 9.64 -13.49 5.46
N ASP A 325 9.07 -12.82 4.44
CA ASP A 325 8.56 -11.45 4.54
C ASP A 325 7.14 -11.38 5.16
N THR A 326 6.55 -12.54 5.52
CA THR A 326 5.23 -12.59 6.16
C THR A 326 5.31 -12.56 7.69
N ASP A 327 4.26 -12.02 8.32
CA ASP A 327 4.12 -12.07 9.78
C ASP A 327 4.03 -13.52 10.29
N ALA A 328 3.44 -14.43 9.50
CA ALA A 328 3.32 -15.84 9.84
C ALA A 328 4.69 -16.50 10.08
N SER A 329 5.65 -16.28 9.17
CA SER A 329 7.04 -16.71 9.34
C SER A 329 7.65 -16.13 10.62
N GLY A 330 7.41 -14.85 10.91
CA GLY A 330 7.89 -14.20 12.12
C GLY A 330 7.37 -14.87 13.39
N PHE A 331 6.07 -15.17 13.44
CA PHE A 331 5.44 -15.83 14.58
C PHE A 331 5.92 -17.28 14.77
N GLU A 332 6.04 -18.06 13.70
CA GLU A 332 6.52 -19.44 13.77
C GLU A 332 7.96 -19.50 14.30
N ARG A 333 8.85 -18.69 13.75
CA ARG A 333 10.25 -18.64 14.19
C ARG A 333 10.39 -18.17 15.65
N GLN A 334 9.55 -17.24 16.10
CA GLN A 334 9.52 -16.85 17.50
C GLN A 334 9.05 -18.02 18.39
N GLY A 335 8.06 -18.79 17.95
CA GLY A 335 7.60 -19.99 18.66
C GLY A 335 8.68 -21.07 18.75
N ASP A 336 9.42 -21.30 17.66
CA ASP A 336 10.54 -22.24 17.62
C ASP A 336 11.67 -21.78 18.54
N PHE A 337 12.00 -20.48 18.51
CA PHE A 337 12.98 -19.88 19.42
C PHE A 337 12.58 -20.07 20.88
N ASP A 338 11.33 -19.75 21.24
CA ASP A 338 10.82 -19.88 22.60
C ASP A 338 10.87 -21.34 23.08
N THR A 339 10.56 -22.28 22.19
CA THR A 339 10.60 -23.72 22.47
C THR A 339 12.02 -24.20 22.70
N ALA A 340 12.95 -23.86 21.79
CA ALA A 340 14.35 -24.21 21.92
C ALA A 340 14.99 -23.59 23.18
N TYR A 341 14.68 -22.33 23.45
CA TYR A 341 15.15 -21.62 24.64
C TYR A 341 14.68 -22.29 25.94
N ARG A 342 13.41 -22.70 26.01
CA ARG A 342 12.90 -23.48 27.15
C ARG A 342 13.62 -24.82 27.31
N ALA A 343 13.86 -25.53 26.21
CA ALA A 343 14.56 -26.81 26.25
C ALA A 343 16.00 -26.67 26.79
N VAL A 344 16.72 -25.60 26.42
CA VAL A 344 18.05 -25.30 26.95
C VAL A 344 17.98 -25.03 28.46
N LEU A 345 17.06 -24.17 28.91
CA LEU A 345 16.90 -23.87 30.33
C LEU A 345 16.58 -25.12 31.16
N ASP A 346 15.75 -26.03 30.62
CA ASP A 346 15.41 -27.27 31.32
C ASP A 346 16.59 -28.26 31.34
N ALA A 347 17.38 -28.33 30.27
CA ALA A 347 18.62 -29.11 30.24
C ALA A 347 19.65 -28.56 31.24
N GLU A 348 19.83 -27.24 31.32
CA GLU A 348 20.72 -26.60 32.29
C GLU A 348 20.29 -26.90 33.73
N LYS A 349 18.98 -26.82 34.03
CA LYS A 349 18.44 -27.20 35.34
C LYS A 349 18.68 -28.68 35.64
N ALA A 350 18.49 -29.56 34.66
CA ALA A 350 18.72 -31.00 34.82
C ALA A 350 20.20 -31.31 35.08
N VAL A 351 21.11 -30.66 34.37
CA VAL A 351 22.55 -30.76 34.61
C VAL A 351 22.89 -30.23 35.99
N ALA A 352 22.40 -29.05 36.38
CA ALA A 352 22.64 -28.52 37.72
C ALA A 352 22.14 -29.48 38.81
N ALA A 353 20.97 -30.10 38.64
CA ALA A 353 20.43 -31.08 39.59
C ALA A 353 21.27 -32.37 39.72
N LEU A 354 22.03 -32.75 38.68
CA LEU A 354 22.95 -33.89 38.72
C LEU A 354 24.23 -33.59 39.49
N TRP A 355 24.62 -32.32 39.65
CA TRP A 355 25.83 -31.91 40.36
C TRP A 355 25.62 -31.75 41.87
N TRP A 356 24.37 -31.82 42.34
CA TRP A 356 23.99 -31.76 43.76
C TRP A 356 23.61 -33.13 44.35
N LYS A 357 23.83 -34.23 43.61
CA LYS A 357 23.83 -35.62 44.12
C LYS A 357 25.26 -36.13 44.20
#